data_AF-A0A1J4STV3-F1
#
_entry.id   AF-A0A1J4STV3-F1
#
_cell.length_a   1.000
_cell.length_b   1.000
_cell.length_c   1.000
_cell.angle_alpha   90.00
_cell.angle_beta   90.00
_cell.angle_gamma   90.00
#
_symmetry.space_group_name_H-M   'P 1'
#
loop_
_entity.id
_entity.type
_entity.pdbx_description
1 polymer ?
#
loop_
_entity_poly.entity_id
_entity_poly.type
_entity_poly.pdbx_seq_one_letter_code
_entity_poly.pdbx_strand_id
1 'polypeptide(L)'
;MLRQYCSAQFLKFLAVGGTAALLHWLARIGLSCFLPFAWAVAYAYCVGMAVAFELNRRYVFPASARPMFKQARDFVLINVGFFPVVWLASLGFRTVLEHIGLRHFVNELAHGAAISIPVFATFLMYKFCAFKDK
;
A
#
# COMPACT_ATOMS: atom_id res chain seq x y z
N MET A 1 23.25 0.93 -0.45
CA MET A 1 21.77 0.98 -0.26
C MET A 1 21.00 0.98 -1.58
N LEU A 2 21.41 1.77 -2.60
CA LEU A 2 20.73 1.83 -3.93
C LEU A 2 20.55 0.48 -4.66
N ARG A 3 21.48 -0.47 -4.49
CA ARG A 3 21.42 -1.81 -5.11
C ARG A 3 20.20 -2.64 -4.67
N GLN A 4 19.58 -2.31 -3.54
CA GLN A 4 18.38 -3.01 -3.06
C GLN A 4 17.12 -2.63 -3.84
N TYR A 5 17.06 -1.40 -4.35
CA TYR A 5 15.95 -0.91 -5.18
C TYR A 5 16.05 -1.41 -6.63
N CYS A 6 17.25 -1.71 -7.12
CA CYS A 6 17.46 -2.39 -8.41
C CYS A 6 17.52 -3.93 -8.26
N SER A 7 16.70 -4.51 -7.39
CA SER A 7 16.64 -5.96 -7.18
C SER A 7 15.35 -6.54 -7.73
N ALA A 8 15.38 -7.80 -8.19
CA ALA A 8 14.18 -8.53 -8.57
C ALA A 8 13.15 -8.58 -7.43
N GLN A 9 13.60 -8.48 -6.18
CA GLN A 9 12.74 -8.41 -4.99
C GLN A 9 11.96 -7.08 -4.92
N PHE A 10 12.59 -5.95 -5.23
CA PHE A 10 11.90 -4.65 -5.28
C PHE A 10 10.91 -4.60 -6.46
N LEU A 11 11.27 -5.16 -7.62
CA LEU A 11 10.35 -5.22 -8.75
C LEU A 11 9.13 -6.09 -8.45
N LYS A 12 9.32 -7.24 -7.79
CA LYS A 12 8.23 -8.06 -7.25
C LYS A 12 7.40 -7.30 -6.23
N PHE A 13 8.02 -6.52 -5.34
CA PHE A 13 7.32 -5.69 -4.37
C PHE A 13 6.39 -4.68 -5.07
N LEU A 14 6.89 -4.00 -6.11
CA LEU A 14 6.09 -3.05 -6.88
C LEU A 14 4.95 -3.74 -7.63
N ALA A 15 5.21 -4.89 -8.26
CA ALA A 15 4.19 -5.67 -8.96
C ALA A 15 3.10 -6.18 -7.99
N VAL A 16 3.51 -6.70 -6.83
CA VAL A 16 2.62 -7.17 -5.76
C VAL A 16 1.81 -6.03 -5.17
N GLY A 17 2.44 -4.90 -4.85
CA GLY A 17 1.77 -3.71 -4.34
C GLY A 17 0.73 -3.16 -5.33
N GLY A 18 1.10 -3.06 -6.61
CA GLY A 18 0.18 -2.66 -7.69
C GLY A 18 -0.99 -3.63 -7.86
N THR A 19 -0.72 -4.94 -7.81
CA THR A 19 -1.78 -5.97 -7.88
C THR A 19 -2.72 -5.87 -6.69
N ALA A 20 -2.20 -5.68 -5.48
CA ALA A 20 -3.02 -5.51 -4.28
C ALA A 20 -3.87 -4.24 -4.34
N ALA A 21 -3.32 -3.13 -4.85
CA ALA A 21 -4.07 -1.89 -5.06
C ALA A 21 -5.20 -2.06 -6.08
N LEU A 22 -4.94 -2.78 -7.18
CA LEU A 22 -5.97 -3.10 -8.18
C LEU A 22 -7.09 -3.95 -7.58
N LEU A 23 -6.74 -5.01 -6.84
CA LEU A 23 -7.71 -5.89 -6.19
C LEU A 23 -8.52 -5.15 -5.12
N HIS A 24 -7.90 -4.24 -4.37
CA HIS A 24 -8.59 -3.35 -3.44
C HIS A 24 -9.64 -2.49 -4.17
N TRP A 25 -9.28 -1.89 -5.30
CA TRP A 25 -10.20 -1.06 -6.07
C TRP A 25 -11.35 -1.88 -6.65
N LEU A 26 -11.08 -3.06 -7.20
CA LEU A 26 -12.11 -3.98 -7.69
C LEU A 26 -13.04 -4.45 -6.56
N ALA A 27 -12.49 -4.78 -5.40
CA ALA A 27 -13.27 -5.16 -4.22
C ALA A 27 -14.18 -4.00 -3.79
N ARG A 28 -13.69 -2.76 -3.77
CA ARG A 28 -14.49 -1.56 -3.47
C ARG A 28 -15.65 -1.40 -4.46
N ILE A 29 -15.39 -1.52 -5.76
CA ILE A 29 -16.43 -1.40 -6.80
C ILE A 29 -17.49 -2.49 -6.60
N GLY A 30 -17.09 -3.76 -6.44
CA GLY A 30 -18.03 -4.87 -6.24
C GLY A 30 -18.84 -4.75 -4.95
N LEU A 31 -18.20 -4.38 -3.84
CA LEU A 31 -18.88 -4.17 -2.55
C LEU A 31 -19.83 -2.97 -2.58
N SER A 32 -19.54 -1.95 -3.40
CA SER A 32 -20.42 -0.78 -3.55
C SER A 32 -21.77 -1.13 -4.21
N CYS A 33 -21.90 -2.30 -4.83
CA CYS A 33 -23.18 -2.81 -5.33
C CYS A 33 -24.10 -3.35 -4.22
N PHE A 34 -23.54 -3.72 -3.06
CA PHE A 34 -24.28 -4.38 -1.97
C PHE A 34 -24.30 -3.56 -0.68
N LEU A 35 -23.29 -2.70 -0.47
CA LEU A 35 -23.09 -1.97 0.78
C LEU A 35 -23.09 -0.45 0.54
N PRO A 36 -23.51 0.36 1.54
CA PRO A 36 -23.29 1.79 1.53
C PRO A 36 -21.81 2.12 1.40
N PHE A 37 -21.50 3.26 0.75
CA PHE A 37 -20.14 3.67 0.40
C PHE A 37 -19.13 3.55 1.55
N ALA A 38 -19.47 4.04 2.75
CA ALA A 38 -18.59 3.99 3.92
C ALA A 38 -18.20 2.55 4.30
N TRP A 39 -19.18 1.63 4.33
CA TRP A 39 -18.93 0.23 4.63
C TRP A 39 -18.16 -0.46 3.50
N ALA A 40 -18.51 -0.19 2.24
CA ALA A 40 -17.81 -0.72 1.08
C ALA A 40 -16.31 -0.35 1.12
N VAL A 41 -15.98 0.89 1.47
CA VAL A 41 -14.59 1.35 1.62
C VAL A 41 -13.88 0.65 2.77
N ALA A 42 -14.52 0.53 3.94
CA ALA A 42 -13.92 -0.14 5.10
C ALA A 42 -13.61 -1.62 4.82
N TYR A 43 -14.56 -2.37 4.28
CA TYR A 43 -14.37 -3.79 3.93
C TYR A 43 -13.34 -3.96 2.80
N ALA A 44 -13.39 -3.11 1.78
CA ALA A 44 -12.40 -3.15 0.70
C ALA A 44 -10.98 -2.92 1.23
N TYR A 45 -10.81 -1.98 2.17
CA TYR A 45 -9.51 -1.73 2.81
C TYR A 45 -9.00 -2.96 3.55
N CYS A 46 -9.84 -3.64 4.33
CA CYS A 46 -9.48 -4.89 5.01
C CYS A 46 -9.05 -5.99 4.02
N VAL A 47 -9.81 -6.17 2.93
CA VAL A 47 -9.48 -7.14 1.87
C VAL A 47 -8.16 -6.78 1.20
N GLY A 48 -7.98 -5.51 0.82
CA GLY A 48 -6.75 -5.01 0.21
C GLY A 48 -5.53 -5.22 1.10
N MET A 49 -5.67 -4.95 2.41
CA MET A 49 -4.62 -5.16 3.39
C MET A 49 -4.25 -6.65 3.53
N ALA A 50 -5.25 -7.53 3.58
CA ALA A 50 -5.03 -8.98 3.68
C ALA A 50 -4.36 -9.54 2.43
N VAL A 51 -4.83 -9.14 1.24
CA VAL A 51 -4.24 -9.52 -0.05
C VAL A 51 -2.81 -9.00 -0.16
N ALA A 52 -2.56 -7.74 0.20
CA ALA A 52 -1.21 -7.15 0.18
C ALA A 52 -0.26 -7.90 1.12
N PHE A 53 -0.73 -8.31 2.30
CA PHE A 53 0.07 -9.10 3.23
C PHE A 53 0.43 -10.47 2.66
N GLU A 54 -0.56 -11.22 2.13
CA GLU A 54 -0.38 -12.59 1.65
C GLU A 54 0.50 -12.65 0.38
N LEU A 55 0.09 -11.94 -0.67
CA LEU A 55 0.93 -10.95 -1.33
C LEU A 55 2.45 -11.01 -1.13
N ASN A 56 2.87 -10.09 -0.26
CA ASN A 56 4.24 -9.83 0.10
C ASN A 56 4.89 -11.04 0.75
N ARG A 57 4.18 -11.74 1.65
CA ARG A 57 4.70 -12.91 2.35
C ARG A 57 5.08 -14.03 1.38
N ARG A 58 4.20 -14.36 0.43
CA ARG A 58 4.38 -15.52 -0.44
C ARG A 58 5.33 -15.26 -1.61
N TYR A 59 5.29 -14.06 -2.19
CA TYR A 59 6.01 -13.78 -3.44
C TYR A 59 7.25 -12.89 -3.26
N VAL A 60 7.24 -11.98 -2.28
CA VAL A 60 8.32 -10.99 -2.07
C VAL A 60 9.28 -11.44 -0.97
N PHE A 61 8.76 -12.04 0.11
CA PHE A 61 9.51 -12.47 1.29
C PHE A 61 9.23 -13.93 1.72
N PRO A 62 9.37 -14.92 0.81
CA PRO A 62 9.00 -16.32 1.08
C PRO A 62 9.84 -17.01 2.17
N ALA A 63 11.05 -16.51 2.44
CA ALA A 63 12.01 -17.15 3.36
C ALA A 63 11.86 -16.75 4.83
N SER A 64 10.88 -15.89 5.17
CA SER A 64 10.79 -15.31 6.50
C SER A 64 10.57 -16.36 7.59
N ALA A 65 11.53 -16.49 8.50
CA ALA A 65 11.48 -17.42 9.64
C ALA A 65 10.60 -16.93 10.81
N ARG A 66 9.97 -15.75 10.70
CA ARG A 66 9.16 -15.16 11.78
C ARG A 66 7.76 -15.77 11.84
N PRO A 67 7.12 -15.88 13.01
CA PRO A 67 5.72 -16.30 13.11
C PRO A 67 4.79 -15.36 12.33
N MET A 68 3.80 -15.92 11.62
CA MET A 68 2.84 -15.18 10.79
C MET A 68 2.19 -14.00 11.54
N PHE A 69 1.78 -14.20 12.80
CA PHE A 69 1.16 -13.16 13.60
C PHE A 69 2.08 -11.94 13.82
N LYS A 70 3.38 -12.16 14.04
CA LYS A 70 4.35 -11.07 14.20
C LYS A 70 4.57 -10.32 12.89
N GLN A 71 4.62 -11.05 11.76
CA GLN A 71 4.71 -10.43 10.43
C GLN A 71 3.49 -9.55 10.15
N ALA A 72 2.28 -10.08 10.39
CA ALA A 72 1.02 -9.36 10.17
C ALA A 72 0.91 -8.12 11.05
N ARG A 73 1.23 -8.24 12.35
CA ARG A 73 1.22 -7.11 13.28
C ARG A 73 2.17 -6.01 12.82
N ASP A 74 3.42 -6.34 12.52
CA ASP A 74 4.42 -5.34 12.13
C ASP A 74 4.06 -4.72 10.76
N PHE A 75 3.50 -5.51 9.82
CA PHE A 75 2.97 -5.01 8.55
C PHE A 75 1.86 -3.98 8.77
N VAL A 76 0.87 -4.29 9.61
CA VAL A 76 -0.22 -3.36 9.94
C VAL A 76 0.31 -2.10 10.62
N LEU A 77 1.22 -2.23 11.60
CA LEU A 77 1.82 -1.09 12.28
C LEU A 77 2.55 -0.15 11.32
N ILE A 78 3.28 -0.69 10.35
CA ILE A 78 3.95 0.11 9.32
C ILE A 78 2.92 0.86 8.47
N ASN A 79 1.87 0.18 7.98
CA ASN A 79 0.84 0.83 7.16
C ASN A 79 0.10 1.94 7.92
N VAL A 80 -0.28 1.68 9.18
CA VAL A 80 -0.93 2.67 10.04
C VAL A 80 0.03 3.82 10.35
N GLY A 81 1.31 3.56 10.57
CA GLY A 81 2.33 4.59 10.80
C GLY A 81 2.53 5.52 9.59
N PHE A 82 2.36 5.02 8.37
CA PHE A 82 2.43 5.83 7.15
C PHE A 82 1.11 6.51 6.77
N PHE A 83 -0.01 6.19 7.44
CA PHE A 83 -1.29 6.82 7.15
C PHE A 83 -1.25 8.36 7.23
N PRO A 84 -0.69 8.99 8.28
CA PRO A 84 -0.57 10.45 8.35
C PRO A 84 0.27 11.03 7.21
N VAL A 85 1.34 10.32 6.80
CA VAL A 85 2.23 10.75 5.71
C VAL A 85 1.47 10.78 4.39
N VAL A 86 0.74 9.71 4.06
CA VAL A 86 -0.06 9.62 2.83
C VAL A 86 -1.20 10.64 2.86
N TRP A 87 -1.86 10.82 4.01
CA TRP A 87 -2.96 11.76 4.13
C TRP A 87 -2.51 13.21 3.92
N LEU A 88 -1.47 13.65 4.62
CA LEU A 88 -0.92 15.01 4.47
C LEU A 88 -0.35 15.24 3.08
N ALA A 89 0.37 14.26 2.52
CA ALA A 89 0.88 14.36 1.15
C ALA A 89 -0.26 14.43 0.12
N SER A 90 -1.36 13.70 0.32
CA SER A 90 -2.53 13.76 -0.56
C SER A 90 -3.14 15.16 -0.55
N LEU A 91 -3.26 15.80 0.62
CA LEU A 91 -3.76 17.18 0.74
C LEU A 91 -2.81 18.17 0.05
N GLY A 92 -1.50 18.03 0.25
CA GLY A 92 -0.49 18.87 -0.40
C GLY A 92 -0.52 18.75 -1.92
N PHE A 93 -0.51 17.53 -2.45
CA PHE A 93 -0.56 17.28 -3.89
C PHE A 93 -1.88 17.75 -4.50
N ARG A 94 -3.00 17.56 -3.82
CA ARG A 94 -4.29 18.10 -4.27
C ARG A 94 -4.21 19.61 -4.48
N THR A 95 -3.71 20.34 -3.48
CA THR A 95 -3.57 21.80 -3.58
C THR A 95 -2.69 22.20 -4.77
N VAL A 96 -1.54 21.53 -4.96
CA VAL A 96 -0.65 21.79 -6.09
C VAL A 96 -1.34 21.52 -7.43
N LEU A 97 -2.05 20.40 -7.56
CA LEU A 97 -2.78 20.01 -8.76
C LEU A 97 -3.93 21.00 -9.08
N GLU A 98 -4.64 21.49 -8.06
CA GLU A 98 -5.67 22.53 -8.25
C GLU A 98 -5.04 23.86 -8.72
N HIS A 99 -3.88 24.25 -8.18
CA HIS A 99 -3.18 25.49 -8.57
C HIS A 99 -2.67 25.48 -10.03
N ILE A 100 -2.30 24.31 -10.56
CA ILE A 100 -1.91 24.16 -11.97
C ILE A 100 -3.12 24.04 -12.92
N GLY A 101 -4.35 24.21 -12.40
CA GLY A 101 -5.58 24.25 -13.18
C GLY A 101 -6.19 22.88 -13.49
N LEU A 102 -5.72 21.79 -12.88
CA LEU A 102 -6.36 20.49 -13.03
C LEU A 102 -7.70 20.47 -12.27
N ARG A 103 -8.77 20.08 -12.97
CA ARG A 103 -10.13 20.01 -12.38
C ARG A 103 -10.72 18.60 -12.33
N HIS A 104 -10.17 17.68 -13.12
CA HIS A 104 -10.64 16.30 -13.19
C HIS A 104 -9.64 15.37 -12.50
N PHE A 105 -10.17 14.35 -11.81
CA PHE A 105 -9.40 13.30 -11.14
C PHE A 105 -8.33 13.78 -10.14
N VAL A 106 -8.49 15.01 -9.62
CA VAL A 106 -7.49 15.66 -8.74
C VAL A 106 -7.25 14.83 -7.48
N ASN A 107 -8.32 14.32 -6.87
CA ASN A 107 -8.23 13.56 -5.63
C ASN A 107 -7.52 12.22 -5.86
N GLU A 108 -7.84 11.55 -6.95
CA GLU A 108 -7.31 10.26 -7.36
C GLU A 108 -5.82 10.37 -7.71
N LEU A 109 -5.44 11.40 -8.47
CA LEU A 109 -4.04 11.68 -8.82
C LEU A 109 -3.22 12.09 -7.60
N ALA A 110 -3.75 12.98 -6.75
CA ALA A 110 -3.09 13.40 -5.53
C ALA A 110 -2.86 12.21 -4.59
N HIS A 111 -3.87 11.36 -4.43
CA HIS A 111 -3.75 10.17 -3.59
C HIS A 111 -2.78 9.14 -4.17
N GLY A 112 -2.83 8.89 -5.49
CA GLY A 112 -1.89 7.99 -6.16
C GLY A 112 -0.44 8.44 -6.04
N ALA A 113 -0.18 9.75 -6.18
CA ALA A 113 1.13 10.34 -5.96
C ALA A 113 1.57 10.20 -4.49
N ALA A 114 0.66 10.44 -3.54
CA ALA A 114 0.94 10.33 -2.11
C ALA A 114 1.29 8.90 -1.67
N ILE A 115 0.60 7.88 -2.20
CA ILE A 115 0.91 6.47 -1.91
C ILE A 115 2.29 6.07 -2.42
N SER A 116 2.79 6.71 -3.49
CA SER A 116 4.11 6.40 -4.05
C SER A 116 5.26 6.80 -3.12
N ILE A 117 5.07 7.79 -2.25
CA ILE A 117 6.09 8.27 -1.29
C ILE A 117 6.56 7.15 -0.35
N PRO A 118 5.68 6.49 0.42
CA PRO A 118 6.10 5.45 1.36
C PRO A 118 6.57 4.16 0.68
N VAL A 119 6.41 3.94 -0.63
CA VAL A 119 6.79 2.69 -1.30
C VAL A 119 8.24 2.30 -1.01
N PHE A 120 9.17 3.26 -1.08
CA PHE A 120 10.58 3.00 -0.80
C PHE A 120 10.85 2.70 0.67
N ALA A 121 10.23 3.47 1.57
CA ALA A 121 10.41 3.30 3.00
C ALA A 121 9.78 1.99 3.51
N THR A 122 8.54 1.72 3.10
CA THR A 122 7.80 0.49 3.41
C THR A 122 8.50 -0.74 2.87
N PHE A 123 9.11 -0.69 1.68
CA PHE A 123 9.93 -1.80 1.19
C PHE A 123 11.07 -2.16 2.16
N LEU A 124 11.83 -1.17 2.62
CA LEU A 124 12.90 -1.39 3.60
C LEU A 124 12.34 -1.87 4.93
N MET A 125 11.27 -1.25 5.44
CA MET A 125 10.66 -1.66 6.71
C MET A 125 10.08 -3.07 6.65
N TYR A 126 9.49 -3.47 5.52
CA TYR A 126 9.04 -4.85 5.34
C TYR A 126 10.21 -5.82 5.29
N LYS A 127 11.27 -5.49 4.55
CA LYS A 127 12.45 -6.34 4.45
C LYS A 127 13.18 -6.52 5.78
N PHE A 128 13.36 -5.45 6.55
CA PHE A 128 14.20 -5.47 7.76
C PHE A 128 13.43 -5.60 9.07
N CYS A 129 12.15 -5.19 9.10
CA CYS A 129 11.32 -5.31 10.28
C CYS A 129 10.29 -6.43 10.08
N ALA A 130 9.31 -6.27 9.18
CA ALA A 130 8.15 -7.16 9.14
C ALA A 130 8.50 -8.61 8.77
N PHE A 131 9.29 -8.82 7.72
CA PHE A 131 9.61 -10.12 7.15
C PHE A 131 11.09 -10.51 7.31
N LYS A 132 11.80 -9.91 8.28
CA LYS A 132 13.23 -10.13 8.53
C LYS A 132 13.61 -11.62 8.46
N ASP A 133 14.54 -11.95 7.56
CA ASP A 133 15.19 -13.27 7.50
C ASP A 133 16.23 -13.39 8.64
N LYS A 134 16.54 -14.63 9.06
CA LYS A 134 17.59 -14.88 10.04
C LYS A 134 18.97 -14.54 9.49
#